data_AF-A0A5N7W769-F1
#
_entry.id   AF-A0A5N7W769-F1
#
_cell.length_a   1.000
_cell.length_b   1.000
_cell.length_c   1.000
_cell.angle_alpha   90.00
_cell.angle_beta   90.00
_cell.angle_gamma   90.00
#
_symmetry.space_group_name_H-M   'P 1'
#
loop_
_entity.id
_entity.type
_entity.pdbx_description
1 polymer ?
#
loop_
_entity_poly.entity_id
_entity_poly.type
_entity_poly.pdbx_seq_one_letter_code
_entity_poly.pdbx_strand_id
1 'polypeptide(L)'
;MTHQFHRAFHAAANNEGGILNIGPAAISIDNANLRAFVDAVEAVEAIRREADDESSSFPVADAALLDGTDWGPVAYVPERDSYNVRYRGVCWEASAAVVVAAAAEVKAYLGDITKTE
;
A
#
# COMPACT_ATOMS: atom_id res chain seq x y z
N MET A 1 -16.89 -3.48 15.92
CA MET A 1 -16.29 -4.81 15.75
C MET A 1 -14.96 -4.62 15.04
N THR A 2 -13.84 -4.63 15.77
CA THR A 2 -12.51 -4.52 15.18
C THR A 2 -12.09 -5.91 14.70
N HIS A 3 -12.21 -6.17 13.40
CA HIS A 3 -11.55 -7.33 12.80
C HIS A 3 -10.04 -7.13 13.00
N GLN A 4 -9.45 -7.89 13.93
CA GLN A 4 -8.01 -8.11 13.97
C GLN A 4 -7.66 -8.92 12.72
N PHE A 5 -7.37 -8.25 11.61
CA PHE A 5 -6.68 -8.91 10.52
C PHE A 5 -5.28 -9.24 11.04
N HIS A 6 -5.04 -10.50 11.40
CA HIS A 6 -3.72 -10.98 11.87
C HIS A 6 -2.63 -10.92 10.78
N ARG A 7 -2.98 -10.59 9.53
CA ARG A 7 -2.07 -10.33 8.43
C ARG A 7 -2.77 -9.48 7.37
N ALA A 8 -2.14 -8.39 6.95
CA ALA A 8 -2.66 -7.51 5.91
C ALA A 8 -2.37 -8.05 4.49
N PHE A 9 -1.41 -8.96 4.34
CA PHE A 9 -1.10 -9.66 3.10
C PHE A 9 -1.01 -11.18 3.30
N HIS A 10 -1.56 -11.93 2.35
CA HIS A 10 -1.43 -13.38 2.25
C HIS A 10 -0.94 -13.78 0.86
N ALA A 11 0.25 -14.38 0.76
CA ALA A 11 0.79 -14.88 -0.49
C ALA A 11 -0.07 -16.03 -1.07
N ALA A 12 -0.23 -16.06 -2.39
CA ALA A 12 -0.80 -17.19 -3.10
C ALA A 12 0.18 -18.37 -3.14
N ALA A 13 -0.32 -19.60 -3.27
CA ALA A 13 0.48 -20.83 -3.23
C ALA A 13 1.57 -20.90 -4.33
N ASN A 14 1.36 -20.23 -5.47
CA ASN A 14 2.28 -20.25 -6.61
C ASN A 14 3.22 -19.03 -6.66
N ASN A 15 3.20 -18.16 -5.64
CA ASN A 15 3.97 -16.92 -5.59
C ASN A 15 3.72 -15.91 -6.74
N GLU A 16 2.58 -15.97 -7.41
CA GLU A 16 2.18 -15.00 -8.46
C GLU A 16 1.48 -13.75 -7.87
N GLY A 17 1.72 -13.45 -6.60
CA GLY A 17 1.03 -12.39 -5.85
C GLY A 17 0.28 -12.94 -4.64
N GLY A 18 -0.90 -12.41 -4.37
CA GLY A 18 -1.66 -12.80 -3.20
C GLY A 18 -2.94 -12.03 -2.96
N ILE A 19 -3.33 -12.00 -1.70
CA ILE A 19 -4.51 -11.30 -1.19
C ILE A 19 -4.05 -10.15 -0.29
N LEU A 20 -4.46 -8.93 -0.62
CA LEU A 20 -4.22 -7.71 0.14
C LEU A 20 -5.50 -7.29 0.87
N ASN A 21 -5.43 -7.22 2.20
CA ASN A 21 -6.55 -6.96 3.11
C ASN A 21 -6.43 -5.57 3.77
N ILE A 22 -6.33 -4.54 2.95
CA ILE A 22 -6.17 -3.14 3.41
C ILE A 22 -7.42 -2.29 3.19
N GLY A 23 -8.53 -2.89 2.78
CA GLY A 23 -9.75 -2.19 2.41
C GLY A 23 -11.03 -2.89 2.87
N PRO A 24 -12.20 -2.43 2.40
CA PRO A 24 -13.49 -3.02 2.78
C PRO A 24 -13.66 -4.46 2.30
N ALA A 25 -12.83 -4.90 1.35
CA ALA A 25 -12.79 -6.25 0.84
C ALA A 25 -11.33 -6.71 0.61
N ALA A 26 -11.15 -8.02 0.60
CA ALA A 26 -9.91 -8.68 0.21
C ALA A 26 -9.66 -8.51 -1.30
N ILE A 27 -8.46 -8.09 -1.69
CA ILE A 27 -8.09 -7.81 -3.08
C ILE A 27 -7.11 -8.87 -3.57
N SER A 28 -7.46 -9.57 -4.66
CA SER A 28 -6.49 -10.41 -5.39
C SER A 28 -5.61 -9.54 -6.28
N ILE A 29 -4.30 -9.68 -6.12
CA ILE A 29 -3.31 -8.76 -6.69
C ILE A 29 -2.05 -9.52 -7.10
N ASP A 30 -1.47 -9.16 -8.25
CA ASP A 30 -0.23 -9.74 -8.78
C ASP A 30 1.03 -9.04 -8.23
N ASN A 31 2.20 -9.65 -8.47
CA ASN A 31 3.49 -9.14 -7.98
C ASN A 31 3.86 -7.73 -8.50
N ALA A 32 3.49 -7.39 -9.74
CA ALA A 32 3.81 -6.08 -10.30
C ALA A 32 3.04 -4.97 -9.59
N ASN A 33 1.74 -5.20 -9.37
CA ASN A 33 0.89 -4.31 -8.60
C ASN A 33 1.28 -4.27 -7.11
N LEU A 34 1.76 -5.38 -6.53
CA LEU A 34 2.30 -5.39 -5.17
C LEU A 34 3.57 -4.53 -5.04
N ARG A 35 4.46 -4.56 -6.04
CA ARG A 35 5.66 -3.71 -6.08
C ARG A 35 5.29 -2.23 -6.09
N ALA A 36 4.40 -1.84 -7.00
CA ALA A 36 3.94 -0.46 -7.12
C ALA A 36 3.25 0.05 -5.85
N PHE A 37 2.47 -0.81 -5.18
CA PHE A 37 1.88 -0.49 -3.88
C PHE A 37 2.94 -0.16 -2.82
N VAL A 38 3.98 -0.99 -2.70
CA VAL A 38 5.09 -0.75 -1.75
C VAL A 38 5.81 0.55 -2.09
N ASP A 39 6.19 0.73 -3.37
CA ASP A 39 6.95 1.91 -3.81
C ASP A 39 6.16 3.21 -3.56
N ALA A 40 4.85 3.20 -3.81
CA ALA A 40 3.97 4.35 -3.55
C ALA A 40 3.83 4.67 -2.05
N VAL A 41 3.65 3.66 -1.20
CA VAL A 41 3.57 3.86 0.26
C VAL A 41 4.92 4.36 0.80
N GLU A 42 6.05 3.83 0.33
CA GLU A 42 7.37 4.29 0.76
C GLU A 42 7.65 5.73 0.33
N ALA A 43 7.25 6.13 -0.87
CA ALA A 43 7.39 7.52 -1.34
C ALA A 43 6.56 8.48 -0.48
N VAL A 44 5.30 8.13 -0.18
CA VAL A 44 4.43 8.94 0.68
C VAL A 44 4.98 9.03 2.10
N GLU A 45 5.47 7.93 2.66
CA GLU A 45 6.09 7.90 3.98
C GLU A 45 7.41 8.68 4.05
N ALA A 46 8.20 8.70 2.96
CA ALA A 46 9.41 9.52 2.89
C ALA A 46 9.05 11.02 2.95
N ILE A 47 8.08 11.46 2.14
CA ILE A 47 7.55 12.83 2.18
C ILE A 47 7.02 13.16 3.58
N ARG A 48 6.28 12.24 4.21
CA ARG A 48 5.73 12.43 5.57
C ARG A 48 6.81 12.62 6.63
N ARG A 49 7.97 11.95 6.50
CA ARG A 49 9.10 12.09 7.44
C ARG A 49 9.90 13.38 7.21
N GLU A 50 9.94 13.87 5.98
CA GLU A 50 10.66 15.10 5.60
C GLU A 50 9.82 16.37 5.81
N ALA A 51 8.50 16.24 5.88
CA ALA A 51 7.61 17.34 6.21
C ALA A 51 7.74 17.70 7.70
N ASP A 52 8.36 18.85 7.99
CA ASP A 52 8.17 19.53 9.28
C ASP A 52 6.67 19.88 9.45
N ASP A 53 6.21 19.89 10.70
CA ASP A 53 4.80 20.01 11.17
C ASP A 53 3.97 21.17 10.54
N GLU A 54 4.58 22.08 9.76
CA GLU A 54 3.94 23.24 9.15
C GLU A 54 3.55 23.08 7.66
N SER A 55 3.91 21.98 6.98
CA SER A 55 3.58 21.83 5.56
C SER A 55 2.15 21.29 5.35
N SER A 56 1.24 22.19 4.95
CA SER A 56 -0.19 21.94 4.65
C SER A 56 -0.46 21.10 3.38
N SER A 57 0.55 20.44 2.82
CA SER A 57 0.41 19.65 1.59
C SER A 57 0.18 18.18 1.92
N PHE A 58 -0.95 17.63 1.51
CA PHE A 58 -1.24 16.19 1.60
C PHE A 58 -0.15 15.40 0.85
N PRO A 59 0.62 14.52 1.52
CA PRO A 59 1.60 13.69 0.83
C PRO A 59 0.90 12.74 -0.15
N VAL A 60 1.29 12.78 -1.43
CA VAL A 60 0.74 11.92 -2.50
C VAL A 60 1.89 11.25 -3.25
N ALA A 61 1.74 9.97 -3.58
CA ALA A 61 2.69 9.26 -4.43
C ALA A 61 2.67 9.87 -5.85
N ASP A 62 3.85 10.04 -6.44
CA ASP A 62 3.99 10.54 -7.82
C ASP A 62 3.24 9.61 -8.79
N ALA A 63 2.46 10.19 -9.71
CA ALA A 63 1.71 9.45 -10.71
C ALA A 63 2.63 8.59 -11.60
N ALA A 64 3.89 9.00 -11.80
CA ALA A 64 4.87 8.23 -12.57
C ALA A 64 5.26 6.89 -11.91
N LEU A 65 5.16 6.77 -10.58
CA LEU A 65 5.43 5.52 -9.85
C LEU A 65 4.31 4.48 -10.02
N LEU A 66 3.13 4.94 -10.46
CA LEU A 66 1.92 4.13 -10.56
C LEU A 66 1.51 3.88 -12.02
N ASP A 67 2.27 4.40 -12.99
CA ASP A 67 1.97 4.28 -14.41
C ASP A 67 2.03 2.81 -14.86
N GLY A 68 1.06 2.40 -15.69
CA GLY A 68 0.92 1.01 -16.14
C GLY A 68 0.42 0.02 -15.08
N THR A 69 -0.01 0.49 -13.91
CA THR A 69 -0.55 -0.35 -12.82
C THR A 69 -2.05 -0.17 -12.68
N ASP A 70 -2.70 -1.09 -11.95
CA ASP A 70 -4.13 -0.98 -11.63
C ASP A 70 -4.40 0.02 -10.48
N TRP A 71 -3.35 0.58 -9.87
CA TRP A 71 -3.46 1.56 -8.79
C TRP A 71 -3.72 2.97 -9.33
N GLY A 72 -4.60 3.69 -8.65
CA GLY A 72 -4.66 5.15 -8.71
C GLY A 72 -3.81 5.79 -7.61
N PRO A 73 -3.77 7.13 -7.55
CA PRO A 73 -2.95 7.85 -6.58
C PRO A 73 -3.18 7.37 -5.14
N VAL A 74 -2.08 7.21 -4.40
CA VAL A 74 -2.08 6.90 -2.97
C VAL A 74 -1.75 8.19 -2.23
N ALA A 75 -2.63 8.61 -1.32
CA ALA A 75 -2.49 9.87 -0.59
C ALA A 75 -2.66 9.67 0.90
N TYR A 76 -1.80 10.30 1.70
CA TYR A 76 -1.94 10.34 3.15
C TYR A 76 -2.80 11.55 3.56
N VAL A 77 -3.73 11.32 4.49
CA VAL A 77 -4.66 12.32 5.05
C VAL A 77 -4.30 12.51 6.53
N PRO A 78 -3.50 13.55 6.87
CA PRO A 78 -2.95 13.72 8.22
C PRO A 78 -4.02 13.83 9.31
N GLU A 79 -5.12 14.55 9.06
CA GLU A 79 -6.15 14.82 10.06
C GLU A 79 -6.90 13.57 10.51
N ARG A 80 -6.81 12.49 9.73
CA ARG A 80 -7.49 11.22 9.98
C ARG A 80 -6.54 10.06 10.24
N ASP A 81 -5.23 10.31 10.18
CA ASP A 81 -4.17 9.28 10.22
C ASP A 81 -4.49 8.09 9.29
N SER A 82 -4.83 8.41 8.04
CA SER A 82 -5.31 7.43 7.07
C SER A 82 -4.76 7.68 5.68
N TYR A 83 -4.89 6.66 4.83
CA TYR A 83 -4.55 6.71 3.42
C TYR A 83 -5.82 6.63 2.59
N ASN A 84 -5.93 7.50 1.59
CA ASN A 84 -6.82 7.30 0.47
C ASN A 84 -6.11 6.42 -0.55
N VAL A 85 -6.70 5.25 -0.83
CA VAL A 85 -6.13 4.24 -1.72
C VAL A 85 -7.12 3.95 -2.83
N ARG A 86 -6.64 3.82 -4.06
CA ARG A 86 -7.47 3.49 -5.23
C ARG A 86 -6.90 2.32 -6.01
N TYR A 87 -7.71 1.29 -6.26
CA TYR A 87 -7.33 0.13 -7.07
C TYR A 87 -8.47 -0.26 -8.01
N ARG A 88 -8.18 -0.45 -9.31
CA ARG A 88 -9.16 -0.77 -10.38
C ARG A 88 -10.40 0.12 -10.35
N GLY A 89 -10.20 1.42 -10.09
CA GLY A 89 -11.26 2.41 -10.03
C GLY A 89 -12.03 2.47 -8.70
N VAL A 90 -11.87 1.50 -7.80
CA VAL A 90 -12.47 1.50 -6.45
C VAL A 90 -11.56 2.30 -5.50
N CYS A 91 -12.14 3.23 -4.76
CA CYS A 91 -11.44 4.08 -3.80
C CYS A 91 -11.98 3.81 -2.39
N TRP A 92 -11.08 3.74 -1.41
CA TRP A 92 -11.43 3.61 0.00
C TRP A 92 -10.41 4.32 0.88
N GLU A 93 -10.80 4.54 2.13
CA GLU A 93 -9.92 5.04 3.18
C GLU A 93 -9.48 3.87 4.07
N ALA A 94 -8.19 3.83 4.41
CA ALA A 94 -7.60 2.81 5.26
C ALA A 94 -6.68 3.45 6.30
N SER A 95 -6.67 2.96 7.54
CA SER A 95 -5.80 3.51 8.59
C SER A 95 -4.33 3.40 8.20
N ALA A 96 -3.51 4.40 8.54
CA ALA A 96 -2.08 4.41 8.24
C ALA A 96 -1.34 3.18 8.77
N ALA A 97 -1.65 2.76 10.00
CA ALA A 97 -1.07 1.55 10.60
C ALA A 97 -1.27 0.30 9.74
N VAL A 98 -2.48 0.11 9.17
CA VAL A 98 -2.79 -1.04 8.32
C VAL A 98 -2.06 -0.97 6.98
N VAL A 99 -2.03 0.20 6.34
CA VAL A 99 -1.36 0.38 5.03
C VAL A 99 0.15 0.19 5.15
N VAL A 100 0.76 0.76 6.19
CA VAL A 100 2.21 0.62 6.46
C VAL A 100 2.57 -0.83 6.81
N ALA A 101 1.77 -1.50 7.66
CA ALA A 101 1.98 -2.91 7.97
C ALA A 101 1.87 -3.79 6.72
N ALA A 102 0.88 -3.54 5.87
CA ALA A 102 0.71 -4.26 4.61
C ALA A 102 1.90 -4.06 3.67
N ALA A 103 2.37 -2.82 3.51
CA ALA A 103 3.53 -2.53 2.67
C ALA A 103 4.78 -3.26 3.19
N ALA A 104 4.98 -3.32 4.51
CA ALA A 104 6.08 -4.06 5.11
C ALA A 104 5.98 -5.58 4.87
N GLU A 105 4.79 -6.16 5.04
CA GLU A 105 4.55 -7.59 4.78
C GLU A 105 4.77 -7.95 3.30
N VAL A 106 4.27 -7.11 2.39
CA VAL A 106 4.46 -7.28 0.93
C VAL A 106 5.94 -7.14 0.55
N LYS A 107 6.65 -6.16 1.13
CA LYS A 107 8.09 -5.97 0.88
C LYS A 107 8.91 -7.18 1.32
N ALA A 108 8.60 -7.76 2.48
CA ALA A 108 9.25 -8.98 2.96
C ALA A 108 9.01 -10.15 1.99
N TYR A 109 7.76 -10.36 1.57
CA TYR A 109 7.39 -11.38 0.61
C TYR A 109 8.13 -11.23 -0.74
N LEU A 110 8.11 -10.03 -1.34
CA LEU A 110 8.81 -9.76 -2.60
C LEU A 110 10.32 -9.98 -2.46
N GLY A 111 10.90 -9.62 -1.31
CA GLY A 111 12.31 -9.86 -1.01
C GLY A 111 12.65 -11.35 -0.93
N ASP A 112 11.75 -12.18 -0.41
CA ASP A 112 11.97 -13.62 -0.31
C ASP A 112 11.85 -14.32 -1.68
N ILE A 113 10.90 -13.91 -2.54
CA ILE A 113 10.81 -14.42 -3.92
C ILE A 113 12.13 -14.20 -4.67
N THR A 114 12.70 -13.00 -4.61
CA THR A 114 13.93 -12.65 -5.33
C THR A 114 15.19 -13.39 -4.84
N LYS A 115 15.17 -14.00 -3.65
CA LYS A 115 16.28 -14.83 -3.14
C LYS A 115 16.18 -16.29 -3.56
N THR A 116 15.03 -16.69 -4.10
CA THR A 116 14.73 -18.08 -4.46
C THR A 116 14.93 -18.34 -5.96
N GLU A 117 15.19 -17.29 -6.74
CA GLU A 117 15.64 -17.33 -8.15
C GLU A 117 17.18 -17.38 -8.24
#